data_AF-A0A023FIV3-F1
#
_entry.id   AF-A0A023FIV3-F1
#
_cell.length_a   1.000
_cell.length_b   1.000
_cell.length_c   1.000
_cell.angle_alpha   90.00
_cell.angle_beta   90.00
_cell.angle_gamma   90.00
#
_symmetry.space_group_name_H-M   'P 1'
#
loop_
_entity.id
_entity.type
_entity.pdbx_description
1 polymer ?
#
loop_
_entity_poly.entity_id
_entity_poly.type
_entity_poly.pdbx_seq_one_letter_code
_entity_poly.pdbx_strand_id
1 'polypeptide(L)'
;MLSYLLDLTHVVWCKVSGKSISGDPSIRRLVQARTVLERIRPIDQKLKYQIDKIVKTAATGTVDADDPLRFRANPAALEAESGDESTGTIDDEKGEQDRKATKVYRPPKLAPVHYDGDETEKERRERLLERAKRKALSTSVMEELRNEFYDGPIEIKDAYDSHKAKQNKALQERVQYEEDNMLRLSLSKKEKNLGKQFGTMSSLKDLTSFGDFSALDADDVDDLRPPKKKAKKVYKKKWGKKGFRKGRR
;
A
#
# COMPACT_ATOMS: atom_id res chain seq x y z
N MET A 1 1.86 34.79 -13.68
CA MET A 1 2.61 34.20 -14.81
C MET A 1 3.36 35.23 -15.64
N LEU A 2 2.73 36.35 -16.03
CA LEU A 2 3.37 37.39 -16.85
C LEU A 2 4.63 37.99 -16.18
N SER A 3 4.58 38.28 -14.88
CA SER A 3 5.71 38.76 -14.09
C SER A 3 6.92 37.80 -14.09
N TYR A 4 6.68 36.50 -13.97
CA TYR A 4 7.73 35.47 -14.03
C TYR A 4 8.42 35.44 -15.39
N LEU A 5 7.65 35.52 -16.48
CA LEU A 5 8.19 35.54 -17.84
C LEU A 5 8.99 36.83 -18.12
N LEU A 6 8.56 37.97 -17.58
CA LEU A 6 9.30 39.23 -17.66
C LEU A 6 10.64 39.15 -16.92
N ASP A 7 10.65 38.65 -15.68
CA ASP A 7 11.87 38.51 -14.89
C ASP A 7 12.84 37.49 -15.53
N LEU A 8 12.31 36.41 -16.10
CA LEU A 8 13.12 35.41 -16.81
C LEU A 8 13.74 35.98 -18.10
N THR A 9 12.94 36.63 -18.93
CA THR A 9 13.41 37.23 -20.20
C THR A 9 14.40 38.36 -19.94
N HIS A 10 14.23 39.14 -18.88
CA HIS A 10 15.20 40.14 -18.44
C HIS A 10 16.56 39.50 -18.10
N VAL A 11 16.57 38.43 -17.31
CA VAL A 11 17.80 37.69 -16.98
C VAL A 11 18.45 37.09 -18.23
N VAL A 12 17.67 36.55 -19.17
CA VAL A 12 18.18 36.03 -20.45
C VAL A 12 18.79 37.16 -21.29
N TRP A 13 18.14 38.32 -21.36
CA TRP A 13 18.65 39.48 -22.08
C TRP A 13 19.95 40.01 -21.48
N CYS A 14 20.07 40.07 -20.15
CA CYS A 14 21.30 40.44 -19.46
C CYS A 14 22.45 39.46 -19.78
N LYS A 15 22.16 38.16 -19.86
CA LYS A 15 23.14 37.14 -20.26
C LYS A 15 23.62 37.31 -21.70
N VAL A 16 22.70 37.54 -22.64
CA VAL A 16 23.03 37.71 -24.07
C VAL A 16 23.78 39.01 -24.32
N SER A 17 23.49 40.07 -23.56
CA SER A 17 24.17 41.36 -23.66
C SER A 17 25.51 41.43 -22.89
N GLY A 18 25.93 40.34 -22.24
CA GLY A 18 27.20 40.26 -21.51
C GLY A 18 27.23 41.09 -20.21
N LYS A 19 26.07 41.52 -19.71
CA LYS A 19 25.97 42.27 -18.45
C LYS A 19 26.00 41.32 -17.25
N SER A 20 26.66 41.75 -16.17
CA SER A 20 26.64 41.01 -14.90
C SER A 20 25.22 40.95 -14.35
N ILE A 21 24.83 39.77 -13.86
CA ILE A 21 23.53 39.50 -13.25
C ILE A 21 23.60 39.59 -11.71
N SER A 22 24.79 39.85 -11.16
CA SER A 22 25.00 39.88 -9.71
C SER A 22 24.24 41.04 -9.08
N GLY A 23 23.33 40.73 -8.16
CA GLY A 23 22.57 41.73 -7.40
C GLY A 23 21.28 42.22 -8.06
N ASP A 24 20.90 41.72 -9.24
CA ASP A 24 19.63 42.11 -9.88
C ASP A 24 18.42 41.60 -9.07
N PRO A 25 17.47 42.49 -8.68
CA PRO A 25 16.22 42.10 -8.04
C PRO A 25 15.42 41.02 -8.77
N SER A 26 15.60 40.90 -10.10
CA SER A 26 14.93 39.91 -10.94
C SER A 26 15.23 38.47 -10.52
N ILE A 27 16.47 38.17 -10.09
CA ILE A 27 16.84 36.83 -9.60
C ILE A 27 16.11 36.53 -8.30
N ARG A 28 16.05 37.50 -7.37
CA ARG A 28 15.37 37.30 -6.08
C ARG A 28 13.89 37.00 -6.27
N ARG A 29 13.22 37.74 -7.18
CA ARG A 29 11.83 37.48 -7.56
C ARG A 29 11.65 36.10 -8.19
N LEU A 30 12.58 35.66 -9.04
CA LEU A 30 12.53 34.33 -9.66
C LEU A 30 12.68 33.20 -8.63
N VAL A 31 13.62 33.33 -7.69
CA VAL A 31 13.81 32.37 -6.59
C VAL A 31 12.58 32.35 -5.68
N GLN A 32 12.03 33.52 -5.34
CA GLN A 32 10.80 33.60 -4.58
C GLN A 32 9.65 32.88 -5.30
N ALA A 33 9.44 33.14 -6.59
CA ALA A 33 8.41 32.47 -7.38
C ALA A 33 8.59 30.94 -7.38
N ARG A 34 9.83 30.45 -7.52
CA ARG A 34 10.14 29.01 -7.44
C ARG A 34 9.78 28.42 -6.08
N THR A 35 10.24 29.04 -5.00
CA THR A 35 9.95 28.55 -3.63
C THR A 35 8.47 28.58 -3.31
N VAL A 36 7.74 29.60 -3.76
CA VAL A 36 6.28 29.69 -3.61
C VAL A 36 5.60 28.55 -4.37
N LEU A 37 5.99 28.27 -5.61
CA LEU A 37 5.44 27.15 -6.38
C LEU A 37 5.72 25.80 -5.70
N GLU A 38 6.94 25.57 -5.22
CA GLU A 38 7.30 24.36 -4.47
C GLU A 38 6.48 24.22 -3.18
N ARG A 39 6.23 25.33 -2.47
CA ARG A 39 5.46 25.33 -1.22
C ARG A 39 3.95 25.20 -1.43
N ILE A 40 3.43 25.65 -2.57
CA ILE A 40 2.01 25.55 -2.92
C ILE A 40 1.63 24.12 -3.34
N ARG A 41 2.55 23.33 -3.93
CA ARG A 41 2.28 21.93 -4.35
C ARG A 41 1.52 21.08 -3.32
N PRO A 42 1.94 20.95 -2.04
CA PRO A 42 1.19 20.15 -1.06
C PRO A 42 -0.18 20.72 -0.70
N ILE A 43 -0.40 22.03 -0.85
CA ILE A 43 -1.69 22.68 -0.63
C ILE A 43 -2.61 22.38 -1.82
N ASP A 44 -2.09 22.51 -3.03
CA ASP A 44 -2.79 22.22 -4.27
C ASP A 44 -3.23 20.75 -4.32
N GLN A 45 -2.39 19.82 -3.87
CA GLN A 45 -2.75 18.40 -3.71
C GLN A 45 -3.95 18.19 -2.77
N LYS A 46 -4.01 18.90 -1.64
CA LYS A 46 -5.13 18.80 -0.68
C LYS A 46 -6.42 19.40 -1.26
N LEU A 47 -6.30 20.43 -2.08
CA LEU A 47 -7.44 21.15 -2.66
C LEU A 47 -7.85 20.62 -4.04
N LYS A 48 -7.06 19.73 -4.65
CA LYS A 48 -7.27 19.20 -6.01
C LYS A 48 -8.70 18.69 -6.21
N TYR A 49 -9.24 17.93 -5.26
CA TYR A 49 -10.62 17.44 -5.34
C TYR A 49 -11.64 18.58 -5.39
N GLN A 50 -11.45 19.61 -4.57
CA GLN A 50 -12.36 20.76 -4.53
C GLN A 50 -12.27 21.58 -5.81
N ILE A 51 -11.05 21.80 -6.33
CA ILE A 51 -10.80 22.51 -7.58
C ILE A 51 -11.41 21.73 -8.75
N ASP A 52 -11.09 20.45 -8.88
CA ASP A 52 -11.61 19.58 -9.94
C ASP A 52 -13.14 19.49 -9.90
N LYS A 53 -13.73 19.44 -8.70
CA LYS A 53 -15.18 19.48 -8.51
C LYS A 53 -15.76 20.78 -9.01
N ILE A 54 -15.23 21.93 -8.58
CA ILE A 54 -15.74 23.26 -9.00
C ILE A 54 -15.62 23.41 -10.51
N VAL A 55 -14.49 23.02 -11.10
CA VAL A 55 -14.28 23.05 -12.55
C VAL A 55 -15.29 22.15 -13.28
N LYS A 56 -15.51 20.91 -12.81
CA LYS A 56 -16.52 20.00 -13.37
C LYS A 56 -17.93 20.57 -13.23
N THR A 57 -18.29 21.14 -12.09
CA THR A 57 -19.61 21.76 -11.89
C THR A 57 -19.80 22.99 -12.77
N ALA A 58 -18.75 23.78 -13.00
CA ALA A 58 -18.80 24.94 -13.89
C ALA A 58 -18.88 24.54 -15.37
N ALA A 59 -18.22 23.45 -15.76
CA ALA A 59 -18.23 22.96 -17.14
C ALA A 59 -19.53 22.19 -17.50
N THR A 60 -20.04 21.37 -16.58
CA THR A 60 -21.15 20.44 -16.85
C THR A 60 -22.49 20.93 -16.26
N GLY A 61 -22.46 21.89 -15.34
CA GLY A 61 -23.66 22.42 -14.67
C GLY A 61 -24.34 21.45 -13.70
N THR A 62 -23.84 20.22 -13.56
CA THR A 62 -24.39 19.17 -12.70
C THR A 62 -23.51 18.94 -11.48
N VAL A 63 -24.14 18.76 -10.31
CA VAL A 63 -23.45 18.39 -9.06
C VAL A 63 -23.71 16.92 -8.80
N ASP A 64 -22.65 16.10 -8.76
CA ASP A 64 -22.73 14.66 -8.52
C ASP A 64 -23.58 14.34 -7.27
N ALA A 65 -24.54 13.42 -7.42
CA ALA A 65 -25.47 12.99 -6.36
C ALA A 65 -24.76 12.41 -5.12
N ASP A 66 -23.67 11.68 -5.35
CA ASP A 66 -22.93 10.91 -4.34
C ASP A 66 -21.69 11.63 -3.78
N ASP A 67 -21.67 12.97 -3.78
CA ASP A 67 -20.52 13.71 -3.25
C ASP A 67 -20.54 13.78 -1.71
N PRO A 68 -19.51 13.22 -1.02
CA PRO A 68 -19.42 13.18 0.44
C PRO A 68 -19.36 14.57 1.11
N LEU A 69 -19.04 15.63 0.37
CA LEU A 69 -19.06 17.01 0.89
C LEU A 69 -20.44 17.68 0.83
N ARG A 70 -21.45 17.03 0.24
CA ARG A 70 -22.83 17.56 0.20
C ARG A 70 -23.58 17.41 1.50
N PHE A 71 -23.12 16.53 2.40
CA PHE A 71 -23.69 16.32 3.72
C PHE A 71 -23.31 17.47 4.68
N ARG A 72 -23.71 18.69 4.33
CA ARG A 72 -23.82 19.79 5.30
C ARG A 72 -25.15 19.67 6.03
N ALA A 73 -25.16 20.05 7.31
CA ALA A 73 -26.41 20.15 8.05
C ALA A 73 -27.38 21.06 7.29
N ASN A 74 -28.59 20.55 7.01
CA ASN A 74 -29.65 21.34 6.41
C ASN A 74 -30.55 21.89 7.53
N PRO A 75 -30.41 23.17 7.94
CA PRO A 75 -31.18 23.71 9.05
C PRO A 75 -32.69 23.76 8.75
N ALA A 76 -33.08 23.85 7.48
CA ALA A 76 -34.50 23.80 7.08
C ALA A 76 -35.14 22.42 7.30
N ALA A 77 -34.35 21.35 7.34
CA ALA A 77 -34.86 20.00 7.65
C ALA A 77 -35.17 19.82 9.14
N LEU A 78 -34.62 20.66 10.02
CA LEU A 78 -34.96 20.68 11.45
C LEU A 78 -36.27 21.41 11.72
N GLU A 79 -36.66 22.35 10.86
CA GLU A 79 -37.92 23.11 11.00
C GLU A 79 -39.14 22.32 10.51
N ALA A 80 -38.93 21.37 9.58
CA ALA A 80 -40.01 20.56 9.02
C ALA A 80 -40.48 19.40 9.92
N GLU A 81 -39.73 19.00 10.95
CA GLU A 81 -40.10 17.90 11.85
C GLU A 81 -41.03 18.34 12.99
N SER A 82 -41.51 19.60 12.98
CA SER A 82 -42.47 20.12 13.96
C SER A 82 -43.93 20.08 13.47
N GLY A 83 -44.22 19.46 12.33
CA GLY A 83 -45.59 19.37 11.80
C GLY A 83 -45.79 18.25 10.78
N ASP A 84 -46.65 17.32 11.18
CA ASP A 84 -47.47 16.41 10.36
C ASP A 84 -46.97 14.96 10.14
N GLU A 85 -47.71 14.03 10.73
CA GLU A 85 -47.68 12.60 10.46
C GLU A 85 -48.36 12.30 9.12
N SER A 86 -47.65 11.78 8.12
CA SER A 86 -48.30 11.00 7.05
C SER A 86 -47.32 10.19 6.19
N THR A 87 -47.66 8.90 6.10
CA THR A 87 -47.17 7.79 5.27
C THR A 87 -46.57 8.10 3.89
N GLY A 88 -45.49 7.37 3.54
CA GLY A 88 -44.96 7.26 2.18
C GLY A 88 -44.15 5.97 1.96
N THR A 89 -44.84 4.89 1.64
CA THR A 89 -44.32 3.57 1.27
C THR A 89 -43.52 3.61 -0.03
N ILE A 90 -42.27 3.13 -0.02
CA ILE A 90 -41.63 2.54 -1.21
C ILE A 90 -41.02 1.21 -0.80
N ASP A 91 -41.73 0.17 -1.24
CA ASP A 91 -41.37 -1.23 -1.17
C ASP A 91 -40.49 -1.57 -2.39
N ASP A 92 -39.34 -2.20 -2.14
CA ASP A 92 -38.67 -3.04 -3.14
C ASP A 92 -37.87 -4.11 -2.39
N GLU A 93 -38.55 -5.23 -2.15
CA GLU A 93 -37.99 -6.45 -1.58
C GLU A 93 -37.03 -7.14 -2.58
N LYS A 94 -35.81 -7.44 -2.13
CA LYS A 94 -35.28 -8.81 -1.94
C LYS A 94 -33.75 -8.84 -1.89
N GLY A 95 -33.22 -9.05 -0.69
CA GLY A 95 -31.83 -9.47 -0.45
C GLY A 95 -31.74 -10.09 0.94
N GLU A 96 -31.37 -11.37 0.99
CA GLU A 96 -31.48 -12.29 2.12
C GLU A 96 -31.02 -11.75 3.48
N GLN A 97 -31.82 -12.08 4.49
CA GLN A 97 -31.59 -11.85 5.91
C GLN A 97 -30.38 -12.65 6.41
N ASP A 98 -29.22 -12.00 6.50
CA ASP A 98 -28.20 -12.39 7.48
C ASP A 98 -28.55 -11.77 8.83
N ARG A 99 -28.58 -12.63 9.85
CA ARG A 99 -29.05 -12.33 11.21
C ARG A 99 -28.39 -11.05 11.73
N LYS A 100 -29.21 -10.07 12.13
CA LYS A 100 -28.84 -8.80 12.74
C LYS A 100 -28.05 -9.02 14.05
N ALA A 101 -26.74 -9.26 13.96
CA ALA A 101 -25.84 -8.63 14.90
C ALA A 101 -26.02 -7.13 14.70
N THR A 102 -26.34 -6.40 15.77
CA THR A 102 -26.43 -4.93 15.79
C THR A 102 -25.39 -4.36 14.83
N LYS A 103 -25.83 -3.68 13.75
CA LYS A 103 -24.95 -3.07 12.74
C LYS A 103 -24.22 -1.88 13.37
N VAL A 104 -23.34 -2.16 14.33
CA VAL A 104 -22.40 -1.20 14.89
C VAL A 104 -21.37 -0.98 13.78
N TYR A 105 -21.42 0.21 13.18
CA TYR A 105 -20.45 0.60 12.19
C TYR A 105 -19.04 0.48 12.79
N ARG A 106 -18.22 -0.40 12.21
CA ARG A 106 -16.81 -0.54 12.57
C ARG A 106 -15.99 0.11 11.46
N PRO A 107 -15.39 1.28 11.71
CA PRO A 107 -14.54 1.91 10.72
C PRO A 107 -13.35 0.98 10.40
N PRO A 108 -12.93 0.94 9.13
CA PRO A 108 -11.76 0.17 8.73
C PRO A 108 -10.52 0.71 9.46
N LYS A 109 -9.74 -0.19 10.05
CA LYS A 109 -8.46 0.17 10.66
C LYS A 109 -7.43 0.34 9.54
N LEU A 110 -7.22 1.58 9.11
CA LEU A 110 -6.18 1.92 8.15
C LEU A 110 -4.82 1.93 8.87
N ALA A 111 -3.87 1.13 8.39
CA ALA A 111 -2.48 1.25 8.83
C ALA A 111 -1.86 2.49 8.18
N PRO A 112 -1.00 3.25 8.88
CA PRO A 112 -0.25 4.33 8.25
C PRO A 112 0.61 3.75 7.13
N VAL A 113 0.39 4.25 5.91
CA VAL A 113 1.18 3.95 4.72
C VAL A 113 2.04 5.17 4.44
N HIS A 114 3.30 4.95 4.07
CA HIS A 114 4.20 6.04 3.70
C HIS A 114 3.65 6.73 2.45
N TYR A 115 3.58 8.06 2.47
CA TYR A 115 3.16 8.83 1.30
C TYR A 115 4.37 9.03 0.41
N ASP A 116 4.41 8.33 -0.73
CA ASP A 116 5.52 8.39 -1.68
C ASP A 116 5.49 9.67 -2.57
N GLY A 117 4.59 10.63 -2.33
CA GLY A 117 4.53 11.88 -3.09
C GLY A 117 3.69 11.79 -4.37
N ASP A 118 4.14 12.48 -5.43
CA ASP A 118 3.57 12.46 -6.79
C ASP A 118 4.11 11.28 -7.63
N GLU A 119 4.46 10.14 -7.02
CA GLU A 119 4.83 8.95 -7.77
C GLU A 119 3.69 8.59 -8.73
N THR A 120 3.99 8.54 -10.02
CA THR A 120 3.02 8.14 -11.02
C THR A 120 2.61 6.69 -10.78
N GLU A 121 1.39 6.31 -11.20
CA GLU A 121 0.97 4.90 -11.08
C GLU A 121 1.93 3.94 -11.78
N LYS A 122 2.64 4.42 -12.81
CA LYS A 122 3.67 3.66 -13.53
C LYS A 122 4.90 3.41 -12.65
N GLU A 123 5.47 4.44 -12.04
CA GLU A 123 6.62 4.31 -11.12
C GLU A 123 6.31 3.39 -9.94
N ARG A 124 5.09 3.47 -9.40
CA ARG A 124 4.64 2.56 -8.33
C ARG A 124 4.59 1.10 -8.80
N ARG A 125 4.13 0.86 -10.04
CA ARG A 125 4.08 -0.48 -10.65
C ARG A 125 5.47 -1.02 -10.92
N GLU A 126 6.37 -0.19 -11.45
CA GLU A 126 7.78 -0.54 -11.67
C GLU A 126 8.49 -0.88 -10.37
N ARG A 127 8.29 -0.09 -9.31
CA ARG A 127 8.84 -0.36 -7.98
C ARG A 127 8.37 -1.69 -7.40
N LEU A 128 7.11 -2.07 -7.66
CA LEU A 128 6.57 -3.37 -7.27
C LEU A 128 7.22 -4.51 -8.05
N LEU A 129 7.38 -4.34 -9.37
CA LEU A 129 8.07 -5.30 -10.23
C LEU A 129 9.53 -5.49 -9.82
N GLU A 130 10.26 -4.40 -9.59
CA GLU A 130 11.66 -4.44 -9.15
C GLU A 130 11.77 -5.16 -7.81
N ARG A 131 10.86 -4.88 -6.87
CA ARG A 131 10.82 -5.58 -5.59
C ARG A 131 10.54 -7.07 -5.76
N ALA A 132 9.70 -7.47 -6.72
CA ALA A 132 9.42 -8.87 -7.01
C ALA A 132 10.64 -9.56 -7.65
N LYS A 133 11.31 -8.91 -8.60
CA LYS A 133 12.56 -9.37 -9.23
C LYS A 133 13.67 -9.56 -8.20
N ARG A 134 13.90 -8.57 -7.32
CA ARG A 134 14.88 -8.69 -6.21
C ARG A 134 14.56 -9.86 -5.28
N LYS A 135 13.27 -10.08 -4.97
CA LYS A 135 12.85 -11.22 -4.15
C LYS A 135 13.10 -12.56 -4.85
N ALA A 136 12.78 -12.65 -6.13
CA ALA A 136 13.03 -13.86 -6.93
C ALA A 136 14.53 -14.17 -7.04
N LEU A 137 15.38 -13.15 -7.18
CA LEU A 137 16.83 -13.31 -7.13
C LEU A 137 17.36 -13.76 -5.76
N SER A 138 16.65 -13.44 -4.67
CA SER A 138 16.98 -13.86 -3.31
C SER A 138 16.38 -15.20 -2.88
N THR A 139 15.84 -15.97 -3.82
CA THR A 139 15.34 -17.33 -3.54
C THR A 139 16.48 -18.32 -3.41
N SER A 140 16.26 -19.41 -2.66
CA SER A 140 17.30 -20.42 -2.36
C SER A 140 17.99 -20.95 -3.63
N VAL A 141 17.21 -21.28 -4.67
CA VAL A 141 17.76 -21.84 -5.92
C VAL A 141 18.66 -20.83 -6.62
N MET A 142 18.23 -19.56 -6.69
CA MET A 142 19.02 -18.53 -7.36
C MET A 142 20.27 -18.16 -6.55
N GLU A 143 20.18 -18.19 -5.22
CA GLU A 143 21.32 -17.97 -4.32
C GLU A 143 22.34 -19.12 -4.44
N GLU A 144 21.89 -20.37 -4.54
CA GLU A 144 22.74 -21.54 -4.78
C GLU A 144 23.43 -21.48 -6.15
N LEU A 145 22.70 -21.18 -7.23
CA LEU A 145 23.28 -20.97 -8.56
C LEU A 145 24.30 -19.84 -8.53
N ARG A 146 24.00 -18.74 -7.85
CA ARG A 146 24.94 -17.63 -7.71
C ARG A 146 26.21 -18.08 -7.01
N ASN A 147 26.11 -18.88 -5.96
CA ASN A 147 27.29 -19.38 -5.22
C ASN A 147 28.12 -20.35 -6.06
N GLU A 148 27.52 -21.13 -6.96
CA GLU A 148 28.24 -22.04 -7.86
C GLU A 148 29.08 -21.28 -8.90
N PHE A 149 28.56 -20.19 -9.46
CA PHE A 149 29.29 -19.35 -10.42
C PHE A 149 30.18 -18.28 -9.77
N TYR A 150 30.11 -18.11 -8.45
CA TYR A 150 30.88 -17.11 -7.73
C TYR A 150 32.17 -17.71 -7.16
N ASP A 151 33.31 -17.20 -7.62
CA ASP A 151 34.66 -17.68 -7.25
C ASP A 151 35.20 -17.05 -5.95
N GLY A 152 34.40 -16.25 -5.25
CA GLY A 152 34.81 -15.62 -4.00
C GLY A 152 34.70 -16.57 -2.79
N PRO A 153 35.49 -16.36 -1.73
CA PRO A 153 35.43 -17.20 -0.54
C PRO A 153 34.08 -17.07 0.17
N ILE A 154 33.53 -18.20 0.62
CA ILE A 154 32.29 -18.28 1.39
C ILE A 154 32.62 -18.51 2.87
N GLU A 155 31.94 -17.78 3.77
CA GLU A 155 32.09 -17.98 5.21
C GLU A 155 31.40 -19.28 5.66
N ILE A 156 32.21 -20.27 6.06
CA ILE A 156 31.74 -21.54 6.64
C ILE A 156 31.83 -21.43 8.16
N LYS A 157 30.73 -21.71 8.87
CA LYS A 157 30.67 -21.70 10.35
C LYS A 157 30.55 -23.13 10.87
N ASP A 158 31.22 -23.44 11.98
CA ASP A 158 31.25 -24.80 12.54
C ASP A 158 29.86 -25.33 13.00
N ALA A 159 28.94 -24.43 13.37
CA ALA A 159 27.58 -24.76 13.78
C ALA A 159 26.55 -24.54 12.66
N TYR A 160 26.84 -25.04 11.45
CA TYR A 160 25.98 -24.83 10.29
C TYR A 160 24.77 -25.77 10.30
N ASP A 161 23.63 -25.28 10.76
CA ASP A 161 22.34 -25.86 10.41
C ASP A 161 21.81 -25.11 9.18
N SER A 162 21.93 -25.73 7.99
CA SER A 162 21.49 -25.14 6.72
C SER A 162 20.01 -24.75 6.76
N HIS A 163 19.20 -25.52 7.48
CA HIS A 163 17.78 -25.23 7.68
C HIS A 163 17.52 -23.99 8.55
N LYS A 164 18.54 -23.46 9.23
CA LYS A 164 18.48 -22.25 10.04
C LYS A 164 19.23 -21.06 9.43
N ALA A 165 19.86 -21.19 8.25
CA ALA A 165 20.65 -20.12 7.65
C ALA A 165 19.87 -18.78 7.56
N LYS A 166 18.63 -18.83 7.08
CA LYS A 166 17.74 -17.66 6.98
C LYS A 166 17.39 -17.05 8.34
N GLN A 167 17.22 -17.88 9.38
CA GLN A 167 16.93 -17.41 10.74
C GLN A 167 18.18 -16.81 11.38
N ASN A 168 19.34 -17.44 11.18
CA ASN A 168 20.62 -16.94 11.64
C ASN A 168 20.92 -15.56 11.03
N LYS A 169 20.64 -15.38 9.74
CA LYS A 169 20.73 -14.08 9.07
C LYS A 169 19.78 -13.05 9.69
N ALA A 170 18.51 -13.40 9.90
CA ALA A 170 17.55 -12.50 10.55
C ALA A 170 17.94 -12.14 12.01
N LEU A 171 18.56 -13.07 12.73
CA LEU A 171 19.10 -12.82 14.06
C LEU A 171 20.32 -11.89 14.01
N GLN A 172 21.24 -12.09 13.05
CA GLN A 172 22.38 -11.20 12.83
C GLN A 172 21.93 -9.79 12.47
N GLU A 173 20.96 -9.64 11.56
CA GLU A 173 20.38 -8.33 11.20
C GLU A 173 19.76 -7.63 12.41
N ARG A 174 19.08 -8.38 13.30
CA ARG A 174 18.60 -7.82 14.57
C ARG A 174 19.77 -7.34 15.44
N VAL A 175 20.80 -8.18 15.64
CA VAL A 175 21.95 -7.84 16.48
C VAL A 175 22.64 -6.58 15.94
N GLN A 176 22.88 -6.50 14.63
CA GLN A 176 23.44 -5.31 13.99
C GLN A 176 22.60 -4.06 14.27
N TYR A 177 21.28 -4.13 14.11
CA TYR A 177 20.41 -2.99 14.42
C TYR A 177 20.46 -2.59 15.91
N GLU A 178 20.51 -3.56 16.81
CA GLU A 178 20.60 -3.31 18.26
C GLU A 178 21.93 -2.66 18.64
N GLU A 179 23.03 -3.06 17.99
CA GLU A 179 24.37 -2.49 18.16
C GLU A 179 24.47 -1.08 17.56
N ASP A 180 24.01 -0.88 16.33
CA ASP A 180 24.03 0.42 15.64
C ASP A 180 23.22 1.50 16.39
N ASN A 181 22.08 1.10 16.97
CA ASN A 181 21.20 2.02 17.68
C ASN A 181 21.34 1.94 19.21
N MET A 182 22.20 1.05 19.72
CA MET A 182 22.44 0.82 21.16
C MET A 182 21.15 0.56 21.97
N LEU A 183 20.18 -0.17 21.40
CA LEU A 183 18.87 -0.44 22.00
C LEU A 183 18.46 -1.89 21.78
N ARG A 184 17.91 -2.57 22.81
CA ARG A 184 17.40 -3.94 22.67
C ARG A 184 15.97 -4.00 22.15
N LEU A 185 15.68 -4.90 21.21
CA LEU A 185 14.32 -5.14 20.72
C LEU A 185 13.63 -6.24 21.53
N SER A 186 12.43 -5.96 22.03
CA SER A 186 11.59 -6.97 22.67
C SER A 186 10.91 -7.88 21.65
N LEU A 187 11.04 -9.19 21.82
CA LEU A 187 10.39 -10.21 21.00
C LEU A 187 8.88 -10.33 21.28
N SER A 188 8.05 -10.27 20.23
CA SER A 188 6.62 -10.57 20.31
C SER A 188 6.37 -12.05 20.63
N LYS A 189 5.25 -12.37 21.31
CA LYS A 189 4.84 -13.76 21.58
C LYS A 189 4.74 -14.60 20.29
N LYS A 190 4.32 -13.98 19.19
CA LYS A 190 4.22 -14.64 17.88
C LYS A 190 5.59 -15.02 17.32
N GLU A 191 6.56 -14.12 17.40
CA GLU A 191 7.94 -14.36 16.95
C GLU A 191 8.63 -15.43 17.81
N LYS A 192 8.43 -15.38 19.14
CA LYS A 192 8.92 -16.43 20.04
C LYS A 192 8.34 -17.80 19.67
N ASN A 193 7.06 -17.86 19.30
CA ASN A 193 6.43 -19.12 18.90
C ASN A 193 6.95 -19.61 17.53
N LEU A 194 7.16 -18.71 16.57
CA LEU A 194 7.80 -19.03 15.29
C LEU A 194 9.19 -19.65 15.51
N GLY A 195 10.04 -19.01 16.32
CA GLY A 195 11.37 -19.54 16.66
C GLY A 195 11.32 -20.94 17.27
N LYS A 196 10.32 -21.22 18.13
CA LYS A 196 10.11 -22.57 18.70
C LYS A 196 9.69 -23.59 17.66
N GLN A 197 8.83 -23.22 16.71
CA GLN A 197 8.37 -24.12 15.65
C GLN A 197 9.50 -24.52 14.71
N PHE A 198 10.44 -23.62 14.44
CA PHE A 198 11.60 -23.93 13.61
C PHE A 198 12.56 -24.96 14.24
N GLY A 199 12.60 -25.09 15.56
CA GLY A 199 13.37 -26.13 16.24
C GLY A 199 12.72 -27.52 16.17
N THR A 200 11.51 -27.63 15.63
CA THR A 200 10.76 -28.89 15.48
C THR A 200 10.66 -29.28 14.01
N MET A 201 10.43 -30.57 13.70
CA MET A 201 10.40 -31.13 12.34
C MET A 201 9.36 -30.52 11.36
N SER A 202 8.64 -29.48 11.77
CA SER A 202 7.67 -28.74 10.97
C SER A 202 8.31 -27.78 9.94
N SER A 203 9.64 -27.68 9.86
CA SER A 203 10.38 -26.81 8.94
C SER A 203 10.46 -27.30 7.49
N LEU A 204 9.94 -28.50 7.18
CA LEU A 204 9.95 -29.10 5.83
C LEU A 204 9.29 -28.23 4.74
N LYS A 205 8.43 -27.28 5.13
CA LYS A 205 7.80 -26.35 4.20
C LYS A 205 8.80 -25.36 3.59
N ASP A 206 9.82 -24.93 4.33
CA ASP A 206 10.80 -23.97 3.81
C ASP A 206 11.76 -24.67 2.83
N LEU A 207 12.09 -25.94 3.10
CA LEU A 207 12.91 -26.77 2.21
C LEU A 207 12.22 -27.07 0.86
N THR A 208 10.90 -27.17 0.84
CA THR A 208 10.12 -27.49 -0.37
C THR A 208 9.59 -26.25 -1.10
N SER A 209 9.80 -25.05 -0.53
CA SER A 209 9.31 -23.79 -1.07
C SER A 209 10.43 -23.02 -1.74
N PHE A 210 10.66 -23.29 -3.02
CA PHE A 210 11.72 -22.65 -3.81
C PHE A 210 11.47 -21.18 -4.17
N GLY A 211 10.31 -20.62 -3.80
CA GLY A 211 9.91 -19.27 -4.16
C GLY A 211 9.32 -19.21 -5.57
N ASP A 212 8.80 -18.03 -5.94
CA ASP A 212 8.20 -17.81 -7.25
C ASP A 212 9.23 -17.15 -8.18
N PHE A 213 9.68 -17.90 -9.19
CA PHE A 213 10.64 -17.43 -10.20
C PHE A 213 9.96 -16.69 -11.35
N SER A 214 8.63 -16.76 -11.48
CA SER A 214 7.93 -16.12 -12.61
C SER A 214 8.16 -14.61 -12.63
N ALA A 215 8.51 -14.01 -11.50
CA ALA A 215 8.83 -12.60 -11.40
C ALA A 215 10.09 -12.18 -12.18
N LEU A 216 11.00 -13.12 -12.51
CA LEU A 216 12.18 -12.81 -13.32
C LEU A 216 11.83 -12.58 -14.79
N ASP A 217 10.82 -13.30 -15.29
CA ASP A 217 10.34 -13.25 -16.68
C ASP A 217 9.11 -12.35 -16.85
N ALA A 218 8.64 -11.73 -15.75
CA ALA A 218 7.49 -10.84 -15.76
C ALA A 218 7.88 -9.44 -16.27
N ASP A 219 7.15 -8.99 -17.29
CA ASP A 219 7.21 -7.63 -17.82
C ASP A 219 6.21 -6.71 -17.10
N ASP A 220 5.06 -7.24 -16.69
CA ASP A 220 3.99 -6.49 -16.03
C ASP A 220 3.60 -7.03 -14.64
N VAL A 221 3.11 -6.12 -13.78
CA VAL A 221 2.73 -6.46 -12.39
C VAL A 221 1.56 -7.43 -12.32
N ASP A 222 0.75 -7.51 -13.37
CA ASP A 222 -0.39 -8.42 -13.44
C ASP A 222 0.04 -9.88 -13.65
N ASP A 223 1.22 -10.12 -14.23
CA ASP A 223 1.79 -11.46 -14.41
C ASP A 223 2.30 -12.06 -13.11
N LEU A 224 2.61 -11.21 -12.11
CA LEU A 224 2.97 -11.61 -10.76
C LEU A 224 1.80 -12.15 -9.93
N ARG A 225 0.56 -12.06 -10.44
CA ARG A 225 -0.60 -12.53 -9.69
C ARG A 225 -0.65 -14.04 -9.72
N PRO A 226 -0.70 -14.71 -8.56
CA PRO A 226 -0.89 -16.14 -8.55
C PRO A 226 -2.20 -16.48 -9.26
N PRO A 227 -2.25 -17.58 -10.04
CA PRO A 227 -3.43 -17.95 -10.79
C PRO A 227 -4.63 -18.01 -9.85
N LYS A 228 -5.74 -17.35 -10.22
CA LYS A 228 -6.96 -17.31 -9.42
C LYS A 228 -7.34 -18.75 -9.08
N LYS A 229 -7.16 -19.14 -7.81
CA LYS A 229 -7.53 -20.47 -7.34
C LYS A 229 -9.02 -20.63 -7.61
N LYS A 230 -9.40 -21.59 -8.47
CA LYS A 230 -10.81 -21.92 -8.72
C LYS A 230 -11.49 -22.10 -7.38
N ALA A 231 -12.57 -21.35 -7.15
CA ALA A 231 -13.32 -21.43 -5.89
C ALA A 231 -13.64 -22.89 -5.61
N LYS A 232 -13.15 -23.44 -4.49
CA LYS A 232 -13.49 -24.80 -4.09
C LYS A 232 -15.01 -24.84 -3.94
N LYS A 233 -15.70 -25.64 -4.76
CA LYS A 233 -17.13 -25.92 -4.56
C LYS A 233 -17.28 -26.47 -3.15
N VAL A 234 -17.81 -25.65 -2.24
CA VAL A 234 -18.18 -26.07 -0.89
C VAL A 234 -19.39 -26.96 -1.05
N TYR A 235 -19.17 -28.28 -1.18
CA TYR A 235 -20.25 -29.24 -1.04
C TYR A 235 -20.73 -29.14 0.41
N LYS A 236 -21.89 -28.51 0.62
CA LYS A 236 -22.61 -28.55 1.89
C LYS A 236 -22.92 -30.02 2.18
N LYS A 237 -22.06 -30.71 2.93
CA LYS A 237 -22.35 -32.06 3.43
C LYS A 237 -23.58 -31.93 4.33
N LYS A 238 -24.76 -32.35 3.82
CA LYS A 238 -25.94 -32.61 4.65
C LYS A 238 -25.56 -33.75 5.59
N TRP A 239 -25.13 -33.43 6.80
CA TRP A 239 -24.98 -34.43 7.86
C TRP A 239 -26.39 -34.90 8.23
N GLY A 240 -26.85 -35.97 7.59
CA GLY A 240 -28.00 -36.72 8.08
C GLY A 240 -27.62 -37.34 9.42
N LYS A 241 -28.33 -37.00 10.49
CA LYS A 241 -28.26 -37.69 11.79
C LYS A 241 -28.63 -39.15 11.58
N LYS A 242 -27.66 -40.03 11.30
CA LYS A 242 -27.87 -41.48 11.32
C LYS A 242 -27.81 -41.91 12.79
N GLY A 243 -28.98 -42.21 13.36
CA GLY A 243 -29.11 -42.68 14.74
C GLY A 243 -28.29 -43.94 14.98
N PHE A 244 -27.46 -43.91 16.02
CA PHE A 244 -26.80 -45.08 16.57
C PHE A 244 -27.87 -45.98 17.21
N ARG A 245 -28.27 -47.07 16.54
CA ARG A 245 -29.01 -48.16 17.21
C ARG A 245 -28.00 -48.99 17.99
N LYS A 246 -27.99 -48.80 19.31
CA LYS A 246 -27.27 -49.64 20.27
C LYS A 246 -27.89 -51.04 20.21
N GLY A 247 -27.15 -52.02 19.67
CA GLY A 247 -27.51 -53.43 19.79
C GLY A 247 -27.31 -53.88 21.23
N ARG A 248 -28.38 -54.36 21.87
CA ARG A 248 -28.29 -55.18 23.08
C ARG A 248 -27.92 -56.61 22.67
N ARG A 249 -26.85 -57.13 23.24
CA ARG A 249 -26.71 -58.54 23.60
C ARG A 249 -26.33 -58.56 25.07
#